data_AF-A0A4U1CDA3-F1
#
_entry.id   AF-A0A4U1CDA3-F1
#
_cell.length_a   1.000
_cell.length_b   1.000
_cell.length_c   1.000
_cell.angle_alpha   90.00
_cell.angle_beta   90.00
_cell.angle_gamma   90.00
#
_symmetry.space_group_name_H-M   'P 1'
#
loop_
_entity.id
_entity.type
_entity.pdbx_description
1 polymer ?
#
loop_
_entity_poly.entity_id
_entity_poly.type
_entity_poly.pdbx_seq_one_letter_code
_entity_poly.pdbx_strand_id
1 'polypeptide(L)'
;MNYAFEIDATFSEAYEQKLITHINTATNFNARKTVEKGYPDIEVSTVDGFKFYIELKVQQRTFMRVENIIPQSGLKPSETVALNLSDLVRYFEQEEKDKLQIFIFWVVLNRPCIIPLNQEQYYYRLVSELKPIYLKEKDNRRFRRKSGEGDIVNGEHKGVTVNYHFSLKELKIWQNRL
;
A
#
# COMPACT_ATOMS: atom_id res chain seq x y z
N MET A 1 -12.46 -18.13 16.25
CA MET A 1 -13.12 -16.87 15.83
C MET A 1 -12.15 -16.15 14.89
N ASN A 2 -12.22 -16.44 13.59
CA ASN A 2 -11.26 -15.97 12.55
C ASN A 2 -11.88 -14.99 11.54
N TYR A 3 -13.16 -14.64 11.72
CA TYR A 3 -14.00 -14.06 10.67
C TYR A 3 -13.53 -12.68 10.17
N ALA A 4 -12.97 -11.83 11.03
CA ALA A 4 -12.55 -10.48 10.62
C ALA A 4 -11.27 -10.50 9.77
N PHE A 5 -10.28 -11.33 10.12
CA PHE A 5 -9.01 -11.39 9.39
C PHE A 5 -9.18 -12.05 8.02
N GLU A 6 -9.97 -13.13 7.94
CA GLU A 6 -10.25 -13.81 6.68
C GLU A 6 -11.04 -12.92 5.71
N ILE A 7 -11.97 -12.09 6.21
CA ILE A 7 -12.70 -11.11 5.38
C ILE A 7 -11.79 -10.01 4.85
N ASP A 8 -10.94 -9.42 5.69
CA ASP A 8 -10.01 -8.37 5.27
C ASP A 8 -8.97 -8.90 4.27
N ALA A 9 -8.52 -10.14 4.46
CA ALA A 9 -7.63 -10.83 3.53
C ALA A 9 -8.31 -11.09 2.19
N THR A 10 -9.48 -11.74 2.19
CA THR A 10 -10.28 -12.02 0.97
C THR A 10 -10.57 -10.73 0.19
N PHE A 11 -10.89 -9.66 0.91
CA PHE A 11 -11.17 -8.37 0.30
C PHE A 11 -9.95 -7.79 -0.40
N SER A 12 -8.78 -7.82 0.25
CA SER A 12 -7.52 -7.32 -0.35
C SER A 12 -7.12 -8.16 -1.57
N GLU A 13 -7.25 -9.49 -1.48
CA GLU A 13 -6.95 -10.40 -2.59
C GLU A 13 -7.83 -10.16 -3.82
N ALA A 14 -9.10 -9.78 -3.63
CA ALA A 14 -9.98 -9.46 -4.74
C ALA A 14 -9.46 -8.26 -5.57
N TYR A 15 -8.88 -7.24 -4.92
CA TYR A 15 -8.29 -6.09 -5.60
C TYR A 15 -6.95 -6.42 -6.25
N GLU A 16 -6.14 -7.28 -5.64
CA GLU A 16 -4.93 -7.81 -6.27
C GLU A 16 -5.27 -8.54 -7.57
N GLN A 17 -6.25 -9.46 -7.52
CA GLN A 17 -6.69 -10.21 -8.69
C GLN A 17 -7.29 -9.29 -9.75
N LYS A 18 -8.05 -8.26 -9.35
CA LYS A 18 -8.57 -7.24 -10.26
C LYS A 18 -7.46 -6.51 -10.99
N LEU A 19 -6.42 -6.07 -10.28
CA LEU A 19 -5.28 -5.37 -10.87
C LEU A 19 -4.48 -6.30 -11.80
N ILE A 20 -4.19 -7.53 -11.36
CA ILE A 20 -3.53 -8.56 -12.18
C ILE A 20 -4.30 -8.78 -13.49
N THR A 21 -5.62 -8.95 -13.40
CA THR A 21 -6.49 -9.18 -14.56
C THR A 21 -6.45 -7.99 -15.51
N HIS A 22 -6.53 -6.76 -14.99
CA HIS A 22 -6.42 -5.55 -15.80
C HIS A 22 -5.08 -5.50 -16.54
N ILE A 23 -3.96 -5.73 -15.85
CA ILE A 23 -2.63 -5.67 -16.46
C ILE A 23 -2.53 -6.70 -17.59
N ASN A 24 -2.95 -7.95 -17.34
CA ASN A 24 -2.87 -9.04 -18.31
C ASN A 24 -3.79 -8.88 -19.52
N THR A 25 -4.86 -8.10 -19.42
CA THR A 25 -5.87 -7.98 -20.48
C THR A 25 -5.84 -6.64 -21.21
N ALA A 26 -5.36 -5.58 -20.57
CA ALA A 26 -5.37 -4.23 -21.10
C ALA A 26 -3.97 -3.68 -21.42
N THR A 27 -2.90 -4.42 -21.13
CA THR A 27 -1.52 -4.02 -21.41
C THR A 27 -0.73 -5.15 -22.06
N ASN A 28 0.49 -4.86 -22.51
CA ASN A 28 1.41 -5.87 -23.05
C ASN A 28 2.29 -6.53 -21.96
N PHE A 29 1.95 -6.32 -20.68
CA PHE A 29 2.67 -6.91 -19.55
C PHE A 29 2.00 -8.19 -19.05
N ASN A 30 2.77 -9.04 -18.39
CA ASN A 30 2.28 -10.22 -17.70
C ASN A 30 2.43 -10.04 -16.18
N ALA A 31 1.32 -10.05 -15.46
CA ALA A 31 1.23 -9.91 -14.02
C ALA A 31 0.75 -11.20 -13.34
N ARG A 32 1.31 -11.51 -12.17
CA ARG A 32 0.92 -12.63 -11.31
C ARG A 32 1.22 -12.33 -9.85
N LYS A 33 0.59 -13.07 -8.93
CA LYS A 33 0.97 -13.00 -7.50
C LYS A 33 2.44 -13.43 -7.32
N THR A 34 3.16 -12.72 -6.46
CA THR A 34 4.51 -13.10 -6.07
C THR A 34 4.46 -14.28 -5.10
N VAL A 35 5.40 -15.21 -5.24
CA VAL A 35 5.52 -16.38 -4.34
C VAL A 35 6.62 -16.22 -3.29
N GLU A 36 7.52 -15.25 -3.50
CA GLU A 36 8.67 -15.02 -2.64
C GLU A 36 8.27 -14.25 -1.38
N LYS A 37 8.58 -14.82 -0.22
CA LYS A 37 8.23 -14.23 1.06
C LYS A 37 8.95 -12.89 1.26
N GLY A 38 8.18 -11.85 1.58
CA GLY A 38 8.70 -10.51 1.83
C GLY A 38 8.89 -9.66 0.57
N TYR A 39 8.63 -10.21 -0.62
CA TYR A 39 8.46 -9.43 -1.83
C TYR A 39 7.05 -8.83 -1.91
N PRO A 40 6.85 -7.80 -2.75
CA PRO A 40 5.53 -7.21 -2.93
C PRO A 40 4.50 -8.17 -3.52
N ASP A 41 3.22 -7.84 -3.34
CA ASP A 41 2.08 -8.71 -3.66
C ASP A 41 2.07 -9.25 -5.12
N ILE A 42 2.48 -8.43 -6.09
CA ILE A 42 2.37 -8.72 -7.54
C ILE A 42 3.73 -8.57 -8.23
N GLU A 43 4.12 -9.57 -9.01
CA GLU A 43 5.24 -9.49 -9.96
C GLU A 43 4.68 -9.18 -11.35
N VAL A 44 5.27 -8.21 -12.04
CA VAL A 44 4.94 -7.83 -13.41
C VAL A 44 6.18 -7.98 -14.29
N SER A 45 6.01 -8.63 -15.43
CA SER A 45 7.07 -8.89 -16.40
C SER A 45 6.70 -8.33 -17.77
N THR A 46 7.71 -7.85 -18.47
CA THR A 46 7.61 -7.34 -19.83
C THR A 46 8.01 -8.41 -20.84
N VAL A 47 7.65 -8.21 -22.11
CA VAL A 47 8.01 -9.16 -23.18
C VAL A 47 9.53 -9.28 -23.37
N ASP A 48 10.27 -8.19 -23.12
CA ASP A 48 11.73 -8.12 -23.15
C ASP A 48 12.40 -8.65 -21.86
N GLY A 49 11.62 -9.17 -20.91
CA GLY A 49 12.13 -9.84 -19.72
C GLY A 49 12.47 -8.91 -18.54
N PHE A 50 12.20 -7.61 -18.66
CA PHE A 50 12.26 -6.69 -17.53
C PHE A 50 11.17 -7.04 -16.51
N LYS A 51 11.48 -6.86 -15.23
CA LYS A 51 10.58 -7.18 -14.11
C LYS A 51 10.49 -6.03 -13.13
N PHE A 52 9.28 -5.79 -12.65
CA PHE A 52 9.00 -4.89 -11.55
C PHE A 52 7.90 -5.46 -10.67
N TYR A 53 7.75 -4.90 -9.48
CA TYR A 53 6.82 -5.41 -8.48
C TYR A 53 5.84 -4.32 -8.05
N ILE A 54 4.64 -4.74 -7.66
CA ILE A 54 3.60 -3.87 -7.14
C ILE A 54 3.16 -4.39 -5.78
N GLU A 55 3.26 -3.53 -4.76
CA GLU A 55 2.58 -3.70 -3.47
C GLU A 55 1.21 -3.05 -3.58
N LEU A 56 0.14 -3.77 -3.24
CA LEU A 56 -1.22 -3.22 -3.24
C LEU A 56 -1.72 -3.00 -1.80
N LYS A 57 -2.29 -1.82 -1.56
CA LYS A 57 -2.92 -1.49 -0.29
C LYS A 57 -4.31 -0.91 -0.51
N VAL A 58 -5.31 -1.65 -0.06
CA VAL A 58 -6.70 -1.19 -0.13
C VAL A 58 -7.04 -0.39 1.14
N GLN A 59 -7.55 0.82 0.96
CA GLN A 59 -7.85 1.75 2.05
C GLN A 59 -9.27 2.26 1.94
N GLN A 60 -10.16 1.54 2.60
CA GLN A 60 -11.58 1.86 2.65
C GLN A 60 -11.91 3.08 3.50
N ARG A 61 -11.17 3.29 4.61
CA ARG A 61 -11.55 4.28 5.61
C ARG A 61 -10.66 5.51 5.54
N THR A 62 -11.26 6.64 5.89
CA THR A 62 -10.56 7.91 6.06
C THR A 62 -9.89 7.94 7.44
N PHE A 63 -8.68 8.49 7.53
CA PHE A 63 -7.96 8.63 8.80
C PHE A 63 -8.47 9.85 9.58
N MET A 64 -9.72 9.81 10.03
CA MET A 64 -10.44 10.95 10.64
C MET A 64 -9.73 11.61 11.83
N ARG A 65 -8.86 10.86 12.53
CA ARG A 65 -8.13 11.36 13.71
C ARG A 65 -6.66 11.66 13.44
N VAL A 66 -6.20 11.65 12.17
CA VAL A 66 -4.78 11.83 11.84
C VAL A 66 -4.23 13.14 12.42
N GLU A 67 -4.98 14.23 12.33
CA GLU A 67 -4.59 15.54 12.86
C GLU A 67 -4.49 15.57 14.39
N ASN A 68 -5.19 14.66 15.09
CA ASN A 68 -5.10 14.56 16.55
C ASN A 68 -3.99 13.61 16.99
N ILE A 69 -3.71 12.58 16.18
CA ILE A 69 -2.80 11.48 16.54
C ILE A 69 -1.35 11.81 16.16
N ILE A 70 -1.15 12.46 15.01
CA ILE A 70 0.16 12.94 14.53
C ILE A 70 0.01 14.40 14.04
N PRO A 71 -0.34 15.35 14.92
CA PRO A 71 -0.61 16.76 14.55
C PRO A 71 0.55 17.42 13.80
N GLN A 72 1.79 17.04 14.14
CA GLN A 72 3.02 17.54 13.53
C GLN A 72 3.21 17.12 12.07
N SER A 73 2.45 16.13 11.59
CA SER A 73 2.61 15.58 10.23
C SER A 73 2.10 16.50 9.12
N GLY A 74 1.21 17.46 9.45
CA GLY A 74 0.51 18.28 8.46
C GLY A 74 -0.48 17.50 7.58
N LEU A 75 -0.73 16.21 7.87
CA LEU A 75 -1.62 15.36 7.09
C LEU A 75 -3.10 15.66 7.34
N LYS A 76 -3.92 15.51 6.31
CA LYS A 76 -5.38 15.78 6.36
C LYS A 76 -6.18 14.49 6.24
N PRO A 77 -7.28 14.32 6.99
CA PRO A 77 -8.03 13.07 7.05
C PRO A 77 -8.31 12.40 5.70
N SER A 78 -8.96 13.12 4.78
CA SER A 78 -9.38 12.61 3.46
C SER A 78 -8.21 12.28 2.53
N GLU A 79 -7.05 12.87 2.76
CA GLU A 79 -5.86 12.76 1.90
C GLU A 79 -4.84 11.78 2.45
N THR A 80 -5.01 11.27 3.68
CA THR A 80 -4.01 10.40 4.29
C THR A 80 -4.13 8.97 3.80
N VAL A 81 -3.00 8.36 3.47
CA VAL A 81 -2.84 6.92 3.22
C VAL A 81 -1.73 6.38 4.10
N ALA A 82 -1.68 5.06 4.31
CA ALA A 82 -0.66 4.43 5.13
C ALA A 82 -0.09 3.13 4.53
N LEU A 83 1.12 2.80 4.94
CA LEU A 83 1.76 1.51 4.69
C LEU A 83 2.42 1.03 5.99
N ASN A 84 2.56 -0.28 6.17
CA ASN A 84 3.36 -0.83 7.25
C ASN A 84 4.81 -0.31 7.14
N LEU A 85 5.34 0.24 8.23
CA LEU A 85 6.69 0.80 8.24
C LEU A 85 7.76 -0.25 7.96
N SER A 86 7.60 -1.49 8.46
CA SER A 86 8.60 -2.54 8.22
C SER A 86 8.68 -2.93 6.75
N ASP A 87 7.53 -2.93 6.06
CA ASP A 87 7.46 -3.27 4.64
C ASP A 87 8.06 -2.13 3.81
N LEU A 88 7.72 -0.88 4.12
CA LEU A 88 8.31 0.30 3.46
C LEU A 88 9.84 0.30 3.52
N VAL A 89 10.40 0.08 4.72
CA VAL A 89 11.87 0.06 4.91
C VAL A 89 12.50 -1.12 4.17
N ARG A 90 11.88 -2.31 4.22
CA ARG A 90 12.34 -3.48 3.46
C ARG A 90 12.37 -3.19 1.96
N TYR A 91 11.36 -2.53 1.42
CA TYR A 91 11.30 -2.18 0.01
C TYR A 91 12.38 -1.17 -0.39
N PHE A 92 12.71 -0.20 0.47
CA PHE A 92 13.86 0.69 0.21
C PHE A 92 15.18 -0.07 0.08
N GLU A 93 15.38 -1.10 0.90
CA GLU A 93 16.58 -1.93 0.84
C GLU A 93 16.59 -2.84 -0.40
N GLN A 94 15.44 -3.43 -0.75
CA GLN A 94 15.30 -4.31 -1.92
C GLN A 94 15.56 -3.57 -3.24
N GLU A 95 14.98 -2.37 -3.45
CA GLU A 95 15.30 -1.58 -4.66
C GLU A 95 16.79 -1.25 -4.76
N GLU A 96 17.45 -1.02 -3.61
CA GLU A 96 18.86 -0.64 -3.57
C GLU A 96 19.82 -1.82 -3.80
N LYS A 97 19.57 -2.95 -3.11
CA LYS A 97 20.41 -4.16 -3.15
C LYS A 97 20.15 -4.99 -4.40
N ASP A 98 18.88 -5.24 -4.70
CA ASP A 98 18.46 -6.22 -5.71
C ASP A 98 18.16 -5.54 -7.06
N LYS A 99 18.30 -4.21 -7.13
CA LYS A 99 18.04 -3.37 -8.33
C LYS A 99 16.64 -3.55 -8.90
N LEU A 100 15.68 -3.81 -8.02
CA LEU A 100 14.27 -3.94 -8.36
C LEU A 100 13.62 -2.57 -8.54
N GLN A 101 12.55 -2.53 -9.33
CA GLN A 101 11.58 -1.43 -9.28
C GLN A 101 10.35 -1.92 -8.53
N ILE A 102 10.01 -1.22 -7.45
CA ILE A 102 8.86 -1.52 -6.61
C ILE A 102 7.93 -0.31 -6.62
N PHE A 103 6.68 -0.55 -7.03
CA PHE A 103 5.62 0.43 -6.95
C PHE A 103 4.72 0.13 -5.75
N ILE A 104 4.34 1.16 -5.01
CA ILE A 104 3.26 1.04 -4.03
C ILE A 104 2.00 1.62 -4.65
N PHE A 105 0.95 0.80 -4.73
CA PHE A 105 -0.37 1.17 -5.19
C PHE A 105 -1.33 1.24 -4.00
N TRP A 106 -2.05 2.34 -3.90
CA TRP A 106 -3.15 2.53 -2.96
C TRP A 106 -4.47 2.55 -3.71
N VAL A 107 -5.35 1.61 -3.38
CA VAL A 107 -6.75 1.65 -3.82
C VAL A 107 -7.56 2.34 -2.74
N VAL A 108 -8.01 3.55 -3.05
CA VAL A 108 -8.76 4.37 -2.11
C VAL A 108 -10.24 4.22 -2.42
N LEU A 109 -11.03 3.91 -1.39
CA LEU A 109 -12.48 3.68 -1.49
C LEU A 109 -13.21 4.58 -0.49
N ASN A 110 -14.50 4.83 -0.73
CA ASN A 110 -15.41 5.47 0.22
C ASN A 110 -14.91 6.81 0.79
N ARG A 111 -14.27 7.62 -0.06
CA ARG A 111 -13.83 8.97 0.30
C ARG A 111 -14.58 10.02 -0.54
N PRO A 112 -15.84 10.34 -0.23
CA PRO A 112 -16.69 11.19 -1.06
C PRO A 112 -16.13 12.60 -1.30
N CYS A 113 -15.26 13.09 -0.42
CA CYS A 113 -14.60 14.39 -0.59
C CYS A 113 -13.54 14.43 -1.70
N ILE A 114 -13.07 13.27 -2.16
CA ILE A 114 -11.99 13.17 -3.15
C ILE A 114 -12.31 12.20 -4.30
N ILE A 115 -13.25 11.27 -4.11
CA ILE A 115 -13.65 10.23 -5.05
C ILE A 115 -15.17 10.20 -5.08
N PRO A 116 -15.81 10.16 -6.27
CA PRO A 116 -17.26 10.03 -6.35
C PRO A 116 -17.80 8.81 -5.61
N LEU A 117 -19.06 8.88 -5.17
CA LEU A 117 -19.73 7.78 -4.49
C LEU A 117 -19.68 6.49 -5.33
N ASN A 118 -19.43 5.36 -4.67
CA ASN A 118 -19.31 4.02 -5.26
C ASN A 118 -18.20 3.87 -6.32
N GLN A 119 -17.22 4.79 -6.33
CA GLN A 119 -16.03 4.67 -7.15
C GLN A 119 -14.81 4.35 -6.29
N GLU A 120 -13.81 3.81 -6.97
CA GLU A 120 -12.47 3.58 -6.45
C GLU A 120 -11.47 4.43 -7.23
N GLN A 121 -10.40 4.85 -6.57
CA GLN A 121 -9.31 5.55 -7.24
C GLN A 121 -7.98 4.93 -6.83
N TYR A 122 -7.18 4.60 -7.82
CA TYR A 122 -5.84 4.10 -7.64
C TYR A 122 -4.86 5.27 -7.64
N TYR A 123 -4.00 5.27 -6.63
CA TYR A 123 -2.85 6.15 -6.52
C TYR A 123 -1.59 5.31 -6.45
N TYR A 124 -0.49 5.80 -6.97
CA TYR A 124 0.76 5.04 -6.98
C TYR A 124 2.00 5.90 -6.88
N ARG A 125 3.11 5.28 -6.48
CA ARG A 125 4.45 5.87 -6.52
C ARG A 125 5.53 4.79 -6.53
N LEU A 126 6.69 5.10 -7.11
CA LEU A 126 7.90 4.28 -6.96
C LEU A 126 8.39 4.37 -5.50
N VAL A 127 8.89 3.26 -4.96
CA VAL A 127 9.45 3.22 -3.60
C VAL A 127 10.62 4.19 -3.47
N SER A 128 11.51 4.27 -4.45
CA SER A 128 12.60 5.25 -4.51
C SER A 128 12.14 6.71 -4.51
N GLU A 129 10.94 7.00 -5.04
CA GLU A 129 10.34 8.34 -4.97
C GLU A 129 9.71 8.63 -3.59
N LEU A 130 9.32 7.60 -2.83
CA LEU A 130 8.82 7.72 -1.46
C LEU A 130 9.96 7.89 -0.44
N LYS A 131 11.16 7.36 -0.72
CA LYS A 131 12.33 7.40 0.19
C LYS A 131 12.71 8.84 0.61
N PRO A 132 12.78 9.85 -0.29
CA PRO A 132 13.05 11.22 0.12
C PRO A 132 12.00 11.81 1.07
N ILE A 133 10.73 11.49 0.86
CA ILE A 133 9.64 11.93 1.76
C ILE A 133 9.83 11.30 3.13
N TYR A 134 10.06 9.99 3.16
CA TYR A 134 10.36 9.26 4.40
C TYR A 134 11.57 9.86 5.15
N LEU A 135 12.65 10.16 4.45
CA LEU A 135 13.87 10.73 5.05
C LEU A 135 13.70 12.17 5.54
N LYS A 136 12.86 12.96 4.87
CA LYS A 136 12.54 14.33 5.26
C LYS A 136 11.64 14.35 6.50
N GLU A 137 10.60 13.54 6.48
CA GLU A 137 9.51 13.58 7.47
C GLU A 137 9.81 12.71 8.69
N LYS A 138 10.62 11.65 8.53
CA LYS A 138 11.07 10.75 9.61
C LYS A 138 9.91 10.34 10.52
N ASP A 139 10.07 10.43 11.84
CA ASP A 139 9.05 10.04 12.79
C ASP A 139 7.79 10.94 12.80
N ASN A 140 7.78 12.08 12.10
CA ASN A 140 6.61 12.98 12.09
C ASN A 140 5.35 12.32 11.51
N ARG A 141 5.53 11.31 10.64
CA ARG A 141 4.43 10.60 9.96
C ARG A 141 4.28 9.14 10.40
N ARG A 142 5.02 8.75 11.44
CA ARG A 142 4.96 7.42 12.03
C ARG A 142 3.88 7.39 13.10
N PHE A 143 3.03 6.37 13.04
CA PHE A 143 2.09 6.10 14.13
C PHE A 143 2.18 4.64 14.56
N ARG A 144 2.28 4.43 15.87
CA ARG A 144 2.19 3.11 16.50
C ARG A 144 0.86 3.00 17.24
N ARG A 145 0.00 2.08 16.80
CA ARG A 145 -1.20 1.74 17.56
C ARG A 145 -0.84 0.80 18.72
N LYS A 146 -1.68 0.79 19.75
CA LYS A 146 -1.63 -0.25 20.78
C LYS A 146 -1.96 -1.61 20.15
N SER A 147 -1.27 -2.66 20.60
CA SER A 147 -1.63 -4.03 20.26
C SER A 147 -3.02 -4.34 20.81
N GLY A 148 -3.87 -4.98 20.00
CA GLY A 148 -5.16 -5.53 20.41
C GLY A 148 -5.12 -7.06 20.43
N GLU A 149 -6.17 -7.67 20.96
CA GLU A 149 -6.30 -9.15 21.05
C GLU A 149 -6.22 -9.82 19.68
N GLY A 150 -6.79 -9.21 18.65
CA GLY A 150 -6.73 -9.71 17.26
C GLY A 150 -5.35 -9.67 16.61
N ASP A 151 -4.34 -9.08 17.26
CA ASP A 151 -2.96 -9.09 16.77
C ASP A 151 -2.21 -10.38 17.12
N ILE A 152 -2.79 -11.24 17.97
CA ILE A 152 -2.19 -12.49 18.40
C ILE A 152 -2.94 -13.64 17.73
N VAL A 153 -2.26 -14.38 16.87
CA VAL A 153 -2.80 -15.58 16.21
C VAL A 153 -1.89 -16.75 16.60
N ASN A 154 -2.46 -17.76 17.26
CA ASN A 154 -1.73 -18.93 17.77
C ASN A 154 -0.53 -18.59 18.68
N GLY A 155 -0.65 -17.55 19.51
CA GLY A 155 0.40 -17.13 20.43
C GLY A 155 1.50 -16.26 19.81
N GLU A 156 1.47 -16.05 18.50
CA GLU A 156 2.40 -15.17 17.79
C GLU A 156 1.76 -13.81 17.48
N HIS A 157 2.52 -12.73 17.69
CA HIS A 157 2.08 -11.38 17.32
C HIS A 157 2.21 -11.20 15.79
N LYS A 158 1.07 -11.22 15.10
CA LYS A 158 0.94 -11.06 13.64
C LYS A 158 0.45 -9.68 13.23
N GLY A 159 -0.10 -8.90 14.16
CA GLY A 159 -0.68 -7.60 13.85
C GLY A 159 0.35 -6.53 13.53
N VAL A 160 0.16 -5.81 12.42
CA VAL A 160 0.96 -4.62 12.12
C VAL A 160 0.61 -3.51 13.10
N THR A 161 1.58 -3.11 13.93
CA THR A 161 1.39 -2.08 14.95
C THR A 161 1.95 -0.72 14.55
N VAL A 162 2.84 -0.65 13.56
CA VAL A 162 3.52 0.58 13.15
C VAL A 162 3.31 0.86 11.68
N ASN A 163 2.64 1.98 11.39
CA ASN A 163 2.40 2.45 10.04
C ASN A 163 3.10 3.78 9.78
N TYR A 164 3.49 3.98 8.53
CA TYR A 164 3.97 5.25 7.99
C TYR A 164 2.90 5.86 7.09
N HIS A 165 2.69 7.17 7.20
CA HIS A 165 1.59 7.86 6.53
C HIS A 165 2.11 8.80 5.43
N PHE A 166 1.34 8.89 4.35
CA PHE A 166 1.59 9.77 3.21
C PHE A 166 0.33 10.57 2.87
N SER A 167 0.50 11.66 2.12
CA SER A 167 -0.62 12.40 1.53
C SER A 167 -0.83 11.94 0.08
N LEU A 168 -2.09 11.83 -0.35
CA LEU A 168 -2.45 11.60 -1.75
C LEU A 168 -1.84 12.65 -2.71
N LYS A 169 -1.56 13.86 -2.22
CA LYS A 169 -0.91 14.93 -3.00
C LYS A 169 0.54 14.60 -3.39
N GLU A 170 1.16 13.64 -2.71
CA GLU A 170 2.52 13.18 -2.98
C GLU A 170 2.54 12.04 -4.02
N LEU A 171 1.36 11.49 -4.35
CA LEU A 171 1.21 10.33 -5.20
C LEU A 171 0.73 10.71 -6.60
N LYS A 172 0.86 9.77 -7.54
CA LYS A 172 0.34 9.90 -8.90
C LYS A 172 -1.02 9.19 -8.97
N ILE A 173 -1.98 9.79 -9.68
CA ILE A 173 -3.26 9.13 -9.99
C ILE A 173 -2.99 8.12 -11.11
N TRP A 174 -3.40 6.86 -10.91
CA TRP A 174 -3.31 5.86 -11.96
C TRP A 174 -4.47 6.00 -12.93
N GLN A 175 -4.15 6.11 -14.23
CA GLN A 175 -5.11 6.31 -15.32
C GLN A 175 -5.34 5.03 -16.13
N ASN A 176 -5.26 3.86 -15.48
CA ASN A 176 -5.43 2.53 -16.09
C ASN A 176 -4.40 2.19 -17.18
N ARG A 177 -3.22 2.81 -17.14
CA ARG A 177 -2.10 2.61 -18.08
C ARG A 177 -0.82 2.34 -17.29
N LEU A 178 0.00 1.42 -17.80
CA LEU A 178 1.34 1.12 -17.27
C LEU A 178 2.40 1.58 -18.27
#